data_AF-A0A920B4K6-F1
#
_entry.id   AF-A0A920B4K6-F1
#
_cell.length_a   1.000
_cell.length_b   1.000
_cell.length_c   1.000
_cell.angle_alpha   90.00
_cell.angle_beta   90.00
_cell.angle_gamma   90.00
#
_symmetry.space_group_name_H-M   'P 1'
#
loop_
_entity.id
_entity.type
_entity.pdbx_description
1 polymer ?
#
loop_
_entity_poly.entity_id
_entity_poly.type
_entity_poly.pdbx_seq_one_letter_code
_entity_poly.pdbx_strand_id
1 'polypeptide(L)'
;MAGGDLLVDRLVAGGFLRPAVLLRGLQLRRPALSCWRVGLLMGLSGLLVEPLAWLQSWLWARRLRKAELPDDPIVVIGHWRSGTTYLHQLLACDPTLATARNSLTTAPQVALLLKPWIRWALQAWMTRKRPIDAVPWGPNDPQEDELGLARLSIDTNMAGMAFPPGLSLVFPAQCSGFLRCLRAAVAALHQAHLAP
;
A
#
# COMPACT_ATOMS: atom_id res chain seq x y z
N MET A 1 19.47 7.27 18.17
CA MET A 1 18.53 7.03 17.05
C MET A 1 18.10 8.39 16.54
N ALA A 2 18.57 8.79 15.37
CA ALA A 2 18.49 10.16 14.88
C ALA A 2 17.06 10.48 14.42
N GLY A 3 16.56 11.69 14.66
CA GLY A 3 15.20 12.10 14.30
C GLY A 3 14.86 11.98 12.80
N GLY A 4 15.86 11.84 11.93
CA GLY A 4 15.70 11.57 10.49
C GLY A 4 15.14 10.18 10.19
N ASP A 5 15.61 9.16 10.90
CA ASP A 5 15.17 7.76 10.70
C ASP A 5 13.67 7.62 10.99
N LEU A 6 13.18 8.30 12.03
CA LEU A 6 11.77 8.29 12.43
C LEU A 6 10.85 8.97 11.40
N LEU A 7 11.33 10.03 10.73
CA LEU A 7 10.54 10.74 9.72
C LEU A 7 10.42 9.90 8.44
N VAL A 8 11.54 9.29 8.05
CA VAL A 8 11.62 8.37 6.92
C VAL A 8 10.72 7.16 7.16
N ASP A 9 10.82 6.52 8.33
CA ASP A 9 9.97 5.39 8.69
C ASP A 9 8.49 5.77 8.66
N ARG A 10 8.12 6.99 9.08
CA ARG A 10 6.74 7.51 8.99
C ARG A 10 6.28 7.74 7.55
N LEU A 11 7.16 8.24 6.67
CA LEU A 11 6.88 8.40 5.24
C LEU A 11 6.69 7.03 4.56
N VAL A 12 7.55 6.07 4.86
CA VAL A 12 7.43 4.70 4.33
C VAL A 12 6.16 4.03 4.85
N ALA A 13 5.87 4.15 6.15
CA ALA A 13 4.74 3.49 6.79
C ALA A 13 3.38 4.09 6.38
N GLY A 14 3.25 5.42 6.29
CA GLY A 14 1.96 6.08 6.09
C GLY A 14 1.92 7.13 4.97
N GLY A 15 3.04 7.47 4.36
CA GLY A 15 3.11 8.48 3.30
C GLY A 15 2.39 8.07 2.02
N PHE A 16 2.33 9.02 1.09
CA PHE A 16 1.76 8.86 -0.24
C PHE A 16 0.26 8.52 -0.24
N LEU A 17 -0.50 9.05 0.73
CA LEU A 17 -1.95 8.90 0.76
C LEU A 17 -2.58 9.79 -0.32
N ARG A 18 -3.37 9.22 -1.24
CA ARG A 18 -3.97 10.02 -2.31
C ARG A 18 -4.85 11.16 -1.76
N PRO A 19 -4.77 12.38 -2.31
CA PRO A 19 -5.56 13.51 -1.82
C PRO A 19 -7.07 13.24 -1.76
N ALA A 20 -7.61 12.48 -2.73
CA ALA A 20 -9.01 12.09 -2.74
C ALA A 20 -9.39 11.15 -1.57
N VAL A 21 -8.48 10.26 -1.17
CA VAL A 21 -8.68 9.34 -0.02
C VAL A 21 -8.63 10.13 1.27
N LEU A 22 -7.64 11.01 1.42
CA LEU A 22 -7.55 11.90 2.57
C LEU A 22 -8.80 12.77 2.72
N LEU A 23 -9.27 13.38 1.62
CA LEU A 23 -10.48 14.21 1.64
C LEU A 23 -11.71 13.40 2.08
N ARG A 24 -11.90 12.19 1.55
CA ARG A 24 -12.98 11.29 1.99
C ARG A 24 -12.84 10.90 3.46
N GLY A 25 -11.64 10.58 3.94
CA GLY A 25 -11.38 10.28 5.34
C GLY A 25 -11.74 11.45 6.27
N LEU A 26 -11.36 12.68 5.88
CA LEU A 26 -11.69 13.90 6.62
C LEU A 26 -13.19 14.21 6.66
N GLN A 27 -13.94 13.81 5.60
CA GLN A 27 -15.41 13.90 5.58
C GLN A 27 -16.07 12.92 6.56
N LEU A 28 -15.46 11.73 6.76
CA LEU A 28 -15.97 10.73 7.71
C LEU A 28 -15.69 11.13 9.15
N ARG A 29 -14.45 11.54 9.46
CA ARG A 29 -14.08 11.98 10.80
C ARG A 29 -12.89 12.92 10.76
N ARG A 30 -12.93 13.98 11.57
CA ARG A 30 -11.76 14.84 11.77
C ARG A 30 -10.73 14.13 12.63
N PRO A 31 -9.45 14.05 12.21
CA PRO A 31 -8.39 13.50 13.02
C PRO A 31 -8.18 14.36 14.27
N ALA A 32 -7.65 13.76 15.33
CA ALA A 32 -7.24 14.51 16.50
C ALA A 32 -6.22 15.59 16.10
N LEU A 33 -6.38 16.79 16.65
CA LEU A 33 -5.46 17.91 16.36
C LEU A 33 -4.01 17.54 16.69
N SER A 34 -3.77 16.68 17.67
CA SER A 34 -2.43 16.16 18.00
C SER A 34 -1.73 15.41 16.86
N CYS A 35 -2.48 14.88 15.89
CA CYS A 35 -1.96 14.13 14.76
C CYS A 35 -1.70 14.99 13.51
N TRP A 36 -1.85 16.33 13.59
CA TRP A 36 -1.76 17.23 12.44
C TRP A 36 -0.47 17.08 11.62
N ARG A 37 0.68 16.87 12.29
CA ARG A 37 1.98 16.69 11.63
C ARG A 37 2.00 15.44 10.75
N VAL A 38 1.41 14.34 11.25
CA VAL A 38 1.32 13.07 10.52
C VAL A 38 0.35 13.23 9.35
N GLY A 39 -0.82 13.84 9.58
CA GLY A 39 -1.79 14.11 8.52
C GLY A 39 -1.23 14.98 7.40
N LEU A 40 -0.49 16.05 7.74
CA LEU A 40 0.19 16.88 6.74
C LEU A 40 1.26 16.11 5.97
N LEU A 41 2.08 15.33 6.65
CA LEU A 41 3.13 14.52 6.00
C LEU A 41 2.52 13.49 5.03
N MET A 42 1.45 12.80 5.43
CA MET A 42 0.74 11.85 4.57
C MET A 42 0.07 12.55 3.38
N GLY A 43 -0.59 13.69 3.61
CA GLY A 43 -1.31 14.43 2.58
C GLY A 43 -0.39 15.14 1.58
N LEU A 44 0.65 15.82 2.05
CA LEU A 44 1.60 16.55 1.20
C LEU A 44 2.42 15.59 0.33
N SER A 45 2.88 14.46 0.90
CA SER A 45 3.60 13.44 0.12
C SER A 45 2.71 12.81 -0.96
N GLY A 46 1.43 12.59 -0.68
CA GLY A 46 0.46 12.14 -1.67
C GLY A 46 0.17 13.17 -2.76
N LEU A 47 0.01 14.45 -2.38
CA LEU A 47 -0.23 15.54 -3.31
C LEU A 47 0.95 15.73 -4.29
N LEU A 48 2.19 15.60 -3.78
CA LEU A 48 3.40 15.73 -4.59
C LEU A 48 3.47 14.69 -5.72
N VAL A 49 3.00 13.46 -5.47
CA VAL A 49 3.06 12.36 -6.44
C VAL A 49 1.80 12.23 -7.29
N GLU A 50 0.74 13.00 -7.02
CA GLU A 50 -0.55 12.87 -7.71
C GLU A 50 -0.48 13.16 -9.24
N PRO A 51 0.30 14.15 -9.75
CA PRO A 51 0.44 14.32 -11.19
C PRO A 51 1.06 13.10 -11.89
N LEU A 52 2.03 12.46 -11.24
CA LEU A 52 2.64 11.21 -11.72
C LEU A 52 1.67 10.03 -11.62
N ALA A 53 0.78 10.03 -10.62
CA ALA A 53 -0.29 9.05 -10.52
C ALA A 53 -1.30 9.14 -11.66
N TRP A 54 -1.63 10.35 -12.10
CA TRP A 54 -2.46 10.57 -13.29
C TRP A 54 -1.75 10.08 -14.55
N LEU A 55 -0.46 10.38 -14.69
CA LEU A 55 0.35 9.90 -15.80
C LEU A 55 0.40 8.36 -15.83
N GLN A 56 0.65 7.71 -14.69
CA GLN A 56 0.61 6.25 -14.58
C GLN A 56 -0.78 5.70 -14.95
N SER A 57 -1.84 6.30 -14.41
CA SER A 57 -3.21 5.86 -14.70
C SER A 57 -3.51 5.96 -16.19
N TRP A 58 -3.07 7.03 -16.85
CA TRP A 58 -3.27 7.22 -18.28
C TRP A 58 -2.49 6.20 -19.12
N LEU A 59 -1.20 6.02 -18.83
CA LEU A 59 -0.32 5.11 -19.58
C LEU A 59 -0.71 3.62 -19.40
N TRP A 60 -1.08 3.22 -18.18
CA TRP A 60 -1.38 1.82 -17.86
C TRP A 60 -2.86 1.47 -17.82
N ALA A 61 -3.80 2.43 -17.91
CA ALA A 61 -5.24 2.12 -17.85
C ALA A 61 -5.68 1.03 -18.83
N ARG A 62 -5.20 1.08 -20.09
CA ARG A 62 -5.55 0.07 -21.10
C ARG A 62 -4.96 -1.29 -20.77
N ARG A 63 -3.73 -1.32 -20.27
CA ARG A 63 -3.01 -2.54 -19.89
C ARG A 63 -3.62 -3.20 -18.67
N LEU A 64 -3.92 -2.43 -17.63
CA LEU A 64 -4.56 -2.93 -16.40
C LEU A 64 -5.96 -3.48 -16.66
N ARG A 65 -6.74 -2.87 -17.57
CA ARG A 65 -8.07 -3.39 -17.95
C ARG A 65 -8.02 -4.71 -18.72
N LYS A 66 -6.92 -5.00 -19.41
CA LYS A 66 -6.71 -6.23 -20.18
C LYS A 66 -5.90 -7.29 -19.43
N ALA A 67 -5.37 -6.96 -18.25
CA ALA A 67 -4.58 -7.89 -17.47
C ALA A 67 -5.50 -9.01 -16.97
N GLU A 68 -5.17 -10.24 -17.34
CA GLU A 68 -5.80 -11.44 -16.81
C GLU A 68 -5.27 -11.67 -15.40
N LEU A 69 -6.19 -11.99 -14.50
CA LEU A 69 -5.83 -12.40 -13.15
C LEU A 69 -5.56 -13.91 -13.16
N PRO A 70 -4.65 -14.42 -12.32
CA PRO A 70 -4.52 -15.87 -12.13
C PRO A 70 -5.85 -16.47 -11.66
N ASP A 71 -6.20 -17.63 -12.21
CA ASP A 71 -7.44 -18.33 -11.85
C ASP A 71 -7.39 -18.88 -10.41
N ASP A 72 -6.20 -19.16 -9.89
CA ASP A 72 -5.97 -19.79 -8.58
C ASP A 72 -5.15 -18.88 -7.61
N PRO A 73 -5.73 -17.78 -7.09
CA PRO A 73 -5.01 -16.92 -6.13
C PRO A 73 -4.94 -17.56 -4.74
N ILE A 74 -3.75 -17.51 -4.12
CA ILE A 74 -3.57 -17.88 -2.72
C ILE A 74 -3.89 -16.66 -1.85
N VAL A 75 -4.95 -16.74 -1.03
CA VAL A 75 -5.34 -15.68 -0.11
C VAL A 75 -5.05 -16.12 1.33
N VAL A 76 -4.16 -15.39 2.01
CA VAL A 76 -3.82 -15.64 3.42
C VAL A 76 -4.70 -14.76 4.31
N ILE A 77 -5.54 -15.38 5.13
CA ILE A 77 -6.41 -14.69 6.10
C ILE A 77 -6.12 -15.23 7.49
N GLY A 78 -6.00 -14.34 8.47
CA GLY A 78 -5.81 -14.73 9.86
C GLY A 78 -5.81 -13.54 10.80
N HIS A 79 -5.87 -13.82 12.10
CA HIS A 79 -5.75 -12.79 13.11
C HIS A 79 -4.33 -12.21 13.14
N TRP A 80 -4.18 -10.96 13.55
CA TRP A 80 -2.87 -10.37 13.76
C TRP A 80 -2.06 -11.18 14.76
N ARG A 81 -0.75 -11.32 14.53
CA ARG A 81 0.17 -12.11 15.36
C ARG A 81 -0.08 -13.63 15.37
N SER A 82 -0.85 -14.17 14.43
CA SER A 82 -1.03 -15.63 14.25
C SER A 82 0.04 -16.31 13.39
N GLY A 83 1.10 -15.59 12.99
CA GLY A 83 2.17 -16.13 12.13
C GLY A 83 1.90 -16.03 10.63
N THR A 84 0.83 -15.35 10.20
CA THR A 84 0.52 -15.11 8.79
C THR A 84 1.65 -14.43 8.03
N THR A 85 2.39 -13.50 8.65
CA THR A 85 3.57 -12.85 8.05
C THR A 85 4.69 -13.85 7.76
N TYR A 86 4.86 -14.88 8.59
CA TYR A 86 5.87 -15.91 8.35
C TYR A 86 5.45 -16.82 7.19
N LEU A 87 4.18 -17.25 7.18
CA LEU A 87 3.61 -18.01 6.05
C LEU A 87 3.72 -17.25 4.73
N HIS A 88 3.42 -15.95 4.72
CA HIS A 88 3.52 -15.11 3.52
C HIS A 88 4.95 -14.99 2.99
N GLN A 89 5.94 -14.92 3.89
CA GLN A 89 7.36 -14.96 3.51
C GLN A 89 7.77 -16.29 2.90
N LEU A 90 7.31 -17.42 3.45
CA LEU A 90 7.58 -18.74 2.88
C LEU A 90 6.99 -18.90 1.47
N LEU A 91 5.75 -18.45 1.26
CA LEU A 91 5.13 -18.46 -0.06
C LEU A 91 5.90 -17.58 -1.06
N ALA A 92 6.41 -16.42 -0.62
CA ALA A 92 7.18 -15.52 -1.46
C ALA A 92 8.56 -16.06 -1.87
N CYS A 93 9.04 -17.15 -1.26
CA CYS A 93 10.26 -17.82 -1.71
C CYS A 93 10.06 -18.58 -3.04
N ASP A 94 8.83 -18.91 -3.40
CA ASP A 94 8.52 -19.54 -4.68
C ASP A 94 8.59 -18.50 -5.82
N PRO A 95 9.52 -18.65 -6.79
CA PRO A 95 9.65 -17.69 -7.89
C PRO A 95 8.45 -17.70 -8.85
N THR A 96 7.60 -18.73 -8.81
CA THR A 96 6.39 -18.82 -9.65
C THR A 96 5.22 -17.99 -9.09
N LEU A 97 5.31 -17.58 -7.82
CA LEU A 97 4.30 -16.78 -7.15
C LEU A 97 4.61 -15.29 -7.21
N ALA A 98 3.57 -14.49 -7.44
CA ALA A 98 3.64 -13.03 -7.34
C ALA A 98 3.01 -12.57 -6.02
N THR A 99 3.64 -11.61 -5.35
CA THR A 99 3.19 -11.04 -4.08
C THR A 99 3.37 -9.53 -4.07
N ALA A 100 2.48 -8.80 -3.39
CA ALA A 100 2.65 -7.37 -3.15
C ALA A 100 3.96 -7.09 -2.41
N ARG A 101 4.93 -6.55 -3.13
CA ARG A 101 6.22 -6.16 -2.57
C ARG A 101 6.11 -4.79 -1.90
N ASN A 102 6.95 -4.52 -0.91
CA ASN A 102 7.06 -3.19 -0.27
C ASN A 102 7.20 -2.04 -1.28
N SER A 103 7.98 -2.27 -2.34
CA SER A 103 8.17 -1.31 -3.45
C SER A 103 6.91 -0.99 -4.25
N LEU A 104 5.91 -1.86 -4.23
CA LEU A 104 4.61 -1.64 -4.87
C LEU A 104 3.59 -1.05 -3.89
N THR A 105 3.63 -1.45 -2.62
CA THR A 105 2.63 -1.03 -1.61
C THR A 105 2.93 0.32 -0.97
N THR A 106 4.18 0.80 -0.99
CA THR A 106 4.55 2.10 -0.39
C THR A 106 3.94 3.29 -1.14
N ALA A 107 3.94 3.26 -2.47
CA ALA A 107 3.39 4.33 -3.32
C ALA A 107 2.69 3.72 -4.55
N PRO A 108 1.61 2.95 -4.36
CA PRO A 108 0.99 2.14 -5.41
C PRO A 108 0.50 2.95 -6.62
N GLN A 109 0.11 4.21 -6.39
CA GLN A 109 -0.34 5.12 -7.43
C GLN A 109 0.75 5.51 -8.46
N VAL A 110 2.03 5.34 -8.11
CA VAL A 110 3.19 5.62 -8.98
C VAL A 110 4.17 4.45 -9.09
N ALA A 111 3.82 3.30 -8.50
CA ALA A 111 4.69 2.14 -8.38
C ALA A 111 5.14 1.53 -9.72
N LEU A 112 4.28 1.56 -10.74
CA LEU A 112 4.61 1.03 -12.07
C LEU A 112 5.52 2.00 -12.84
N LEU A 113 5.27 3.30 -12.70
CA LEU A 113 6.03 4.34 -13.38
C LEU A 113 7.43 4.54 -12.76
N LEU A 114 7.54 4.49 -11.43
CA LEU A 114 8.76 4.80 -10.69
C LEU A 114 9.40 3.57 -10.02
N LYS A 115 9.07 2.35 -10.46
CA LYS A 115 9.53 1.08 -9.85
C LYS A 115 11.02 1.06 -9.44
N PRO A 116 12.01 1.34 -10.32
CA PRO A 116 13.42 1.28 -9.93
C PRO A 116 13.81 2.37 -8.91
N TRP A 117 13.22 3.56 -9.04
CA TRP A 117 13.46 4.69 -8.15
C TRP A 117 12.90 4.45 -6.75
N ILE A 118 11.68 3.91 -6.66
CA ILE A 118 11.06 3.55 -5.38
C ILE A 118 11.85 2.43 -4.72
N ARG A 119 12.25 1.40 -5.46
CA ARG A 119 13.08 0.31 -4.94
C ARG A 119 14.41 0.84 -4.40
N TRP A 120 15.10 1.70 -5.15
CA TRP A 120 16.36 2.31 -4.72
C TRP A 120 16.18 3.18 -3.47
N ALA A 121 15.16 4.05 -3.45
CA ALA A 121 14.86 4.92 -2.31
C ALA A 121 14.56 4.10 -1.05
N LEU A 122 13.75 3.05 -1.18
CA LEU A 122 13.47 2.13 -0.08
C LEU A 122 14.74 1.38 0.37
N GLN A 123 15.61 0.95 -0.55
CA GLN A 123 16.86 0.28 -0.19
C GLN A 123 17.80 1.20 0.60
N ALA A 124 17.81 2.49 0.27
CA ALA A 124 18.66 3.49 0.91
C ALA A 124 18.12 3.96 2.27
N TRP A 125 16.80 4.01 2.43
CA TRP A 125 16.15 4.71 3.54
C TRP A 125 15.36 3.79 4.49
N MET A 126 14.97 2.59 4.08
CA MET A 126 14.31 1.66 5.01
C MET A 126 15.27 1.17 6.08
N THR A 127 14.77 1.11 7.31
CA THR A 127 15.39 0.38 8.40
C THR A 127 15.51 -1.11 8.09
N ARG A 128 16.49 -1.81 8.67
CA ARG A 128 16.70 -3.26 8.44
C ARG A 128 15.61 -4.14 9.06
N LYS A 129 14.90 -3.62 10.06
CA LYS A 129 13.78 -4.27 10.75
C LYS A 129 12.58 -3.34 10.76
N ARG A 130 11.37 -3.89 10.76
CA ARG A 130 10.14 -3.11 10.76
C ARG A 130 10.05 -2.24 12.03
N PRO A 131 9.49 -1.01 11.96
CA PRO A 131 9.26 -0.18 13.15
C PRO A 131 8.22 -0.76 14.13
N ILE A 132 7.36 -1.66 13.64
CA ILE A 132 6.26 -2.26 14.40
C ILE A 132 6.62 -3.60 15.04
N ASP A 133 7.58 -4.34 14.48
CA ASP A 133 8.05 -5.61 14.99
C ASP A 133 9.50 -5.90 14.56
N ALA A 134 10.17 -6.83 15.25
CA ALA A 134 11.58 -7.11 14.99
C ALA A 134 11.86 -7.96 13.73
N VAL A 135 10.92 -7.99 12.78
CA VAL A 135 11.00 -8.80 11.56
C VAL A 135 11.86 -8.08 10.51
N PRO A 136 12.82 -8.76 9.87
CA PRO A 136 13.57 -8.21 8.75
C PRO A 136 12.65 -7.79 7.60
N TRP A 137 12.99 -6.70 6.93
CA TRP A 137 12.26 -6.27 5.74
C TRP A 137 13.13 -5.46 4.78
N GLY A 138 12.74 -5.50 3.52
CA GLY A 138 13.38 -4.78 2.43
C GLY A 138 12.40 -4.51 1.29
N PRO A 139 12.86 -3.81 0.24
CA PRO A 139 11.99 -3.29 -0.82
C PRO A 139 11.26 -4.37 -1.64
N ASN A 140 11.82 -5.58 -1.68
CA ASN A 140 11.29 -6.70 -2.45
C ASN A 140 10.53 -7.73 -1.60
N ASP A 141 10.53 -7.57 -0.28
CA ASP A 141 9.86 -8.53 0.61
C ASP A 141 8.34 -8.41 0.49
N PRO A 142 7.62 -9.53 0.71
CA PRO A 142 6.16 -9.54 0.70
C PRO A 142 5.59 -8.62 1.78
N GLN A 143 4.49 -7.96 1.43
CA GLN A 143 3.79 -7.02 2.25
C GLN A 143 2.28 -7.19 2.09
N GLU A 144 1.53 -6.82 3.13
CA GLU A 144 0.08 -6.86 3.12
C GLU A 144 -0.50 -5.94 2.04
N ASP A 145 -1.34 -6.49 1.16
CA ASP A 145 -2.03 -5.76 0.08
C ASP A 145 -2.82 -4.57 0.64
N GLU A 146 -3.44 -4.77 1.80
CA GLU A 146 -4.25 -3.78 2.51
C GLU A 146 -3.48 -2.47 2.75
N LEU A 147 -2.15 -2.52 2.95
CA LEU A 147 -1.35 -1.31 3.12
C LEU A 147 -1.33 -0.47 1.84
N GLY A 148 -1.18 -1.12 0.69
CA GLY A 148 -1.28 -0.44 -0.60
C GLY A 148 -2.70 0.06 -0.85
N LEU A 149 -3.71 -0.76 -0.56
CA LEU A 149 -5.12 -0.40 -0.77
C LEU A 149 -5.55 0.81 0.06
N ALA A 150 -5.10 0.92 1.31
CA ALA A 150 -5.41 2.05 2.19
C ALA A 150 -4.89 3.40 1.66
N ARG A 151 -3.90 3.40 0.75
CA ARG A 151 -3.40 4.61 0.09
C ARG A 151 -4.25 5.00 -1.13
N LEU A 152 -4.94 4.04 -1.74
CA LEU A 152 -5.74 4.20 -2.95
C LEU A 152 -7.24 4.38 -2.69
N SER A 153 -7.76 3.81 -1.58
CA SER A 153 -9.16 3.86 -1.21
C SER A 153 -9.36 3.97 0.31
N ILE A 154 -10.51 4.51 0.70
CA ILE A 154 -11.01 4.54 2.09
C ILE A 154 -11.74 3.24 2.46
N ASP A 155 -11.98 2.35 1.49
CA ASP A 155 -12.75 1.12 1.68
C ASP A 155 -11.89 -0.04 2.22
N THR A 156 -11.08 0.23 3.24
CA THR A 156 -10.17 -0.76 3.87
C THR A 156 -10.38 -0.81 5.36
N ASN A 157 -10.04 -1.95 6.00
CA ASN A 157 -10.09 -2.04 7.46
C ASN A 157 -9.12 -1.02 8.10
N MET A 158 -7.99 -0.73 7.45
CA MET A 158 -7.04 0.27 7.93
C MET A 158 -7.57 1.70 7.89
N ALA A 159 -8.42 2.04 6.92
CA ALA A 159 -9.11 3.33 6.94
C ALA A 159 -10.01 3.47 8.17
N GLY A 160 -10.66 2.39 8.61
CA GLY A 160 -11.43 2.33 9.85
C GLY A 160 -10.58 2.53 11.12
N MET A 161 -9.30 2.16 11.10
CA MET A 161 -8.39 2.47 12.22
C MET A 161 -7.89 3.91 12.19
N ALA A 162 -7.63 4.46 11.00
CA ALA A 162 -7.14 5.83 10.83
C ALA A 162 -8.24 6.88 11.06
N PHE A 163 -9.46 6.59 10.64
CA PHE A 163 -10.65 7.44 10.76
C PHE A 163 -11.80 6.66 11.42
N PRO A 164 -11.69 6.30 12.71
CA PRO A 164 -12.65 5.41 13.35
C PRO A 164 -14.06 6.01 13.35
N PRO A 165 -15.05 5.45 12.65
CA PRO A 165 -16.45 5.75 12.92
C PRO A 165 -16.89 4.94 14.16
N GLY A 166 -18.05 5.26 14.75
CA GLY A 166 -18.75 4.25 15.54
C GLY A 166 -18.87 2.97 14.71
N LEU A 167 -18.42 1.85 15.28
CA LEU A 167 -18.14 0.53 14.66
C LEU A 167 -19.38 -0.14 14.03
N SER A 168 -20.11 0.53 13.13
CA SER A 168 -21.43 0.04 12.70
C SER A 168 -21.60 -0.17 11.20
N LEU A 169 -20.94 0.55 10.29
CA LEU A 169 -21.34 0.50 8.87
C LEU A 169 -20.21 0.84 7.87
N VAL A 170 -19.23 -0.05 7.70
CA VAL A 170 -18.29 0.04 6.54
C VAL A 170 -18.28 -1.24 5.68
N PHE A 171 -18.89 -2.33 6.14
CA PHE A 171 -18.84 -3.62 5.43
C PHE A 171 -19.61 -3.72 4.09
N PRO A 172 -20.81 -3.13 3.88
CA PRO A 172 -21.59 -3.47 2.69
C PRO A 172 -21.08 -2.85 1.38
N ALA A 173 -20.22 -1.82 1.42
CA ALA A 173 -19.64 -1.19 0.23
C ALA A 173 -18.27 -1.78 -0.20
N GLN A 174 -17.61 -2.54 0.67
CA GLN A 174 -16.24 -3.03 0.51
C GLN A 174 -16.05 -3.99 -0.67
N CYS A 175 -17.03 -4.84 -1.00
CA CYS A 175 -16.86 -5.86 -2.04
C CYS A 175 -16.53 -5.29 -3.44
N SER A 176 -17.14 -4.17 -3.83
CA SER A 176 -16.96 -3.63 -5.20
C SER A 176 -15.68 -2.80 -5.36
N GLY A 177 -15.23 -2.14 -4.29
CA GLY A 177 -13.99 -1.36 -4.26
C GLY A 177 -12.76 -2.26 -4.13
N PHE A 178 -12.83 -3.25 -3.25
CA PHE A 178 -11.80 -4.27 -3.06
C PHE A 178 -11.51 -5.03 -4.35
N LEU A 179 -12.53 -5.53 -5.06
CA LEU A 179 -12.34 -6.25 -6.33
C LEU A 179 -11.69 -5.37 -7.42
N ARG A 180 -12.01 -4.07 -7.48
CA ARG A 180 -11.39 -3.14 -8.44
C ARG A 180 -9.94 -2.84 -8.08
N CYS A 181 -9.63 -2.65 -6.80
CA CYS A 181 -8.27 -2.33 -6.38
C CYS A 181 -7.37 -3.59 -6.35
N LEU A 182 -7.91 -4.74 -5.98
CA LEU A 182 -7.27 -6.05 -6.11
C LEU A 182 -6.94 -6.34 -7.57
N ARG A 183 -7.89 -6.10 -8.50
CA ARG A 183 -7.61 -6.20 -9.95
C ARG A 183 -6.46 -5.30 -10.38
N ALA A 184 -6.42 -4.05 -9.92
CA ALA A 184 -5.34 -3.13 -10.26
C ALA A 184 -3.99 -3.53 -9.63
N ALA A 185 -4.00 -4.00 -8.38
CA ALA A 185 -2.81 -4.44 -7.65
C ALA A 185 -2.23 -5.75 -8.23
N VAL A 186 -3.07 -6.74 -8.51
CA VAL A 186 -2.66 -8.01 -9.12
C VAL A 186 -2.22 -7.81 -10.58
N ALA A 187 -2.91 -6.96 -11.35
CA ALA A 187 -2.46 -6.60 -12.70
C ALA A 187 -1.10 -5.86 -12.68
N ALA A 188 -0.89 -4.96 -11.71
CA ALA A 188 0.39 -4.31 -11.50
C ALA A 188 1.49 -5.31 -11.10
N LEU A 189 1.16 -6.31 -10.29
CA LEU A 189 2.05 -7.38 -9.87
C LEU A 189 2.46 -8.30 -11.01
N HIS A 190 1.50 -8.74 -11.82
CA HIS A 190 1.76 -9.58 -12.98
C HIS A 190 2.64 -8.85 -14.01
N GLN A 191 2.36 -7.57 -14.28
CA GLN A 191 3.21 -6.77 -15.19
C GLN A 191 4.59 -6.43 -14.59
N ALA A 192 4.69 -6.29 -13.27
CA ALA A 192 5.97 -6.09 -12.60
C ALA A 192 6.84 -7.36 -12.56
N HIS A 193 6.24 -8.56 -12.68
CA HIS A 193 6.96 -9.82 -12.80
C HIS A 193 7.43 -10.08 -14.25
N LEU A 194 6.68 -9.61 -15.25
CA LEU A 194 6.99 -9.78 -16.67
C LEU A 194 7.93 -8.70 -17.26
N ALA A 195 8.17 -7.59 -16.56
CA ALA A 195 9.11 -6.56 -16.99
C ALA A 195 10.55 -6.93 -16.59
N PRO A 196 11.51 -6.97 -17.53
CA PRO A 196 12.91 -7.27 -17.25
C PRO A 196 13.57 -6.27 -16.30
#